data_AF-A0AAU8ICK3-F1
#
_entry.id   AF-A0AAU8ICK3-F1
#
_cell.length_a   1.000
_cell.length_b   1.000
_cell.length_c   1.000
_cell.angle_alpha   90.00
_cell.angle_beta   90.00
_cell.angle_gamma   90.00
#
_symmetry.space_group_name_H-M   'P 1'
#
loop_
_entity.id
_entity.type
_entity.pdbx_description
1 polymer ?
#
loop_
_entity_poly.entity_id
_entity_poly.type
_entity_poly.pdbx_seq_one_letter_code
_entity_poly.pdbx_strand_id
1 'polypeptide(L)' 'MAAFNKTSQICSECGYDDGKHTLDIRDWTCPGCGHHHDRDINAAKNILRLGTSLGKRVVTSA' A
#
# COMPACT_ATOMS: atom_id res chain seq x y z
N MET A 1 13.84 -5.68 2.51
CA MET A 1 12.75 -6.16 3.37
C MET A 1 11.55 -5.25 3.14
N ALA A 2 10.47 -5.75 2.53
CA ALA A 2 9.25 -4.96 2.39
C ALA A 2 8.72 -4.68 3.81
N ALA A 3 8.70 -3.40 4.18
CA ALA A 3 8.25 -2.94 5.48
C ALA A 3 6.75 -3.21 5.62
N PHE A 4 6.37 -4.35 6.20
CA PHE A 4 4.96 -4.73 6.45
C PHE A 4 4.20 -3.66 7.26
N ASN A 5 4.93 -2.82 8.00
CA ASN A 5 4.41 -1.78 8.89
C ASN A 5 4.01 -0.45 8.22
N LYS A 6 4.15 -0.32 6.90
CA LYS A 6 3.84 0.94 6.19
C LYS A 6 2.69 0.84 5.18
N THR A 7 1.89 -0.23 5.23
CA THR A 7 0.82 -0.46 4.25
C THR A 7 -0.23 0.66 4.22
N SER A 8 -0.46 1.36 5.33
CA SER A 8 -1.38 2.50 5.37
C SER A 8 -0.77 3.82 4.87
N GLN A 9 0.56 3.94 4.83
CA GLN A 9 1.30 5.18 4.55
C GLN A 9 1.81 5.25 3.10
N ILE A 10 1.93 4.10 2.44
CA ILE A 10 2.34 4.00 1.04
C ILE A 10 1.10 4.19 0.16
N CYS A 11 1.14 5.13 -0.76
CA CYS A 11 0.11 5.30 -1.78
C CYS A 11 0.00 4.03 -2.63
N SER A 12 -1.15 3.37 -2.59
CA SER A 12 -1.38 2.19 -3.43
C SER A 12 -1.44 2.51 -4.93
N GLU A 13 -1.61 3.77 -5.35
CA GLU A 13 -1.64 4.11 -6.77
C GLU A 13 -0.24 4.38 -7.34
N CYS A 14 0.61 5.13 -6.65
CA CYS A 14 1.92 5.55 -7.16
C CYS A 14 3.14 5.08 -6.35
N GLY A 15 2.94 4.51 -5.16
CA GLY A 15 4.03 4.04 -4.29
C GLY A 15 4.70 5.11 -3.43
N TYR A 16 4.22 6.36 -3.44
CA TYR A 16 4.72 7.43 -2.59
C TYR A 16 4.53 7.09 -1.09
N ASP A 17 5.59 7.21 -0.29
CA ASP A 17 5.56 7.04 1.17
C ASP A 17 5.37 8.41 1.82
N ASP A 18 4.17 8.67 2.33
CA ASP A 18 3.80 9.95 2.97
C ASP A 18 4.25 10.04 4.43
N GLY A 19 4.97 9.03 4.91
CA GLY A 19 5.45 8.98 6.29
C GLY A 19 4.34 8.67 7.29
N LYS A 20 4.63 8.94 8.56
CA LYS A 20 3.77 8.51 9.66
C LYS A 20 2.55 9.42 9.79
N HIS A 21 1.37 8.87 9.50
CA HIS A 21 0.10 9.48 9.89
C HIS A 21 -0.26 9.17 11.34
N THR A 22 -0.93 10.11 12.00
CA THR A 22 -1.58 9.88 13.29
C THR A 22 -2.86 9.07 13.09
N LEU A 23 -3.35 8.42 14.16
CA LEU A 23 -4.49 7.49 14.06
C LEU A 23 -5.82 8.16 13.70
N ASP A 24 -5.93 9.46 13.92
CA ASP A 24 -7.08 10.30 13.56
C ASP A 24 -7.18 10.59 12.06
N ILE A 25 -6.08 10.49 11.31
CA ILE A 25 -6.09 10.69 9.85
C ILE A 25 -6.69 9.45 9.17
N ARG A 26 -8.00 9.49 8.91
CA ARG A 26 -8.75 8.41 8.25
C ARG A 26 -8.65 8.47 6.73
N ASP A 27 -8.51 9.67 6.20
CA ASP A 27 -8.42 9.95 4.79
C ASP A 27 -7.33 10.98 4.51
N TRP A 28 -6.72 10.88 3.32
CA TRP A 28 -5.66 11.79 2.91
C TRP A 28 -5.56 11.83 1.38
N THR A 29 -4.96 12.89 0.86
CA THR A 29 -4.67 13.02 -0.57
C THR A 29 -3.18 12.84 -0.79
N CYS A 30 -2.81 11.90 -1.68
CA CYS A 30 -1.42 11.62 -1.97
C CYS A 30 -0.72 12.84 -2.59
N PRO A 31 0.35 13.39 -2.00
CA PRO A 31 1.06 14.53 -2.58
C PRO A 31 1.89 14.10 -3.81
N GLY A 32 2.15 12.80 -3.98
CA GLY A 32 2.87 12.27 -5.14
C GLY A 32 2.03 12.14 -6.41
N CYS A 33 0.72 11.86 -6.32
CA CYS A 33 -0.15 11.66 -7.49
C CYS A 33 -1.53 12.31 -7.42
N GLY A 34 -1.90 12.93 -6.30
CA GLY A 34 -3.20 13.57 -6.09
C GLY A 34 -4.36 12.61 -5.83
N HIS A 35 -4.14 11.30 -5.74
CA HIS A 35 -5.21 10.35 -5.45
C HIS A 35 -5.68 10.48 -4.00
N HIS A 36 -7.00 10.50 -3.79
CA HIS A 36 -7.59 10.52 -2.47
C HIS A 36 -7.75 9.10 -1.92
N HIS A 37 -7.31 8.87 -0.69
CA HIS A 37 -7.28 7.58 -0.04
C HIS A 37 -8.11 7.58 1.24
N ASP A 38 -8.92 6.54 1.42
CA ASP A 38 -9.24 6.02 2.75
C ASP A 38 -8.10 5.12 3.23
N ARG A 39 -7.67 5.31 4.47
CA ARG A 39 -6.50 4.64 5.05
C ARG A 39 -6.63 3.12 5.08
N ASP A 40 -7.79 2.60 5.45
CA ASP A 40 -7.99 1.17 5.67
C ASP A 40 -8.13 0.46 4.31
N ILE A 41 -8.81 1.09 3.34
CA ILE A 41 -8.88 0.63 1.94
C ILE A 41 -7.48 0.64 1.29
N ASN A 42 -6.71 1.72 1.47
CA ASN A 42 -5.35 1.81 0.94
C ASN A 42 -4.44 0.71 1.52
N ALA A 43 -4.52 0.47 2.83
CA ALA A 43 -3.78 -0.61 3.48
C ALA A 43 -4.17 -1.98 2.92
N ALA A 44 -5.46 -2.26 2.75
CA ALA A 44 -5.94 -3.52 2.16
C ALA A 44 -5.41 -3.74 0.73
N LYS A 45 -5.44 -2.71 -0.12
CA LYS A 45 -4.85 -2.76 -1.47
C LYS A 45 -3.36 -3.12 -1.44
N ASN A 46 -2.59 -2.49 -0.56
CA ASN A 46 -1.16 -2.76 -0.42
C ASN A 46 -0.88 -4.18 0.10
N ILE A 47 -1.65 -4.66 1.08
CA ILE A 47 -1.54 -6.04 1.58
C ILE A 47 -1.87 -7.06 0.48
N LEU A 48 -2.93 -6.84 -0.31
CA LEU A 48 -3.28 -7.72 -1.44
C LEU A 48 -2.15 -7.79 -2.47
N ARG A 49 -1.52 -6.66 -2.80
CA ARG A 49 -0.37 -6.61 -3.71
C ARG A 49 0.84 -7.37 -3.16
N LEU A 50 1.12 -7.29 -1.86
CA LEU A 50 2.15 -8.09 -1.22
C LEU A 50 1.83 -9.60 -1.28
N GLY A 51 0.58 -9.99 -0.98
CA GLY A 51 0.16 -11.39 -1.04
C GLY A 51 0.25 -11.98 -2.46
N THR A 52 -0.14 -11.20 -3.47
CA THR A 52 -0.09 -11.63 -4.88
C THR A 52 1.33 -11.61 -5.46
N SER A 53 2.21 -10.71 -5.01
CA SER A 53 3.62 -10.69 -5.43
C SER A 53 4.44 -11.83 -4.81
N LEU A 54 4.13 -12.26 -3.58
CA LEU A 54 4.78 -13.40 -2.92
C LEU A 54 4.31 -14.77 -3.46
N GLY A 55 3.10 -14.82 -4.05
CA GLY A 55 2.51 -16.03 -4.64
C GLY A 55 3.07 -16.47 -6.00
N LYS A 56 3.95 -15.69 -6.65
CA LYS A 56 4.52 -16.02 -7.97
C LYS A 56 5.75 -16.96 -7.91
N ARG A 57 5.86 -17.84 -6.91
CA ARG A 57 7.00 -18.78 -6.80
C ARG A 57 6.69 -20.24 -7.11
N VAL A 58 5.47 -20.59 -7.48
CA VAL A 58 5.14 -21.95 -7.90
C VAL A 58 4.24 -21.87 -9.13
N VAL A 59 4.61 -22.60 -10.18
CA VAL A 59 3.90 -22.79 -11.46
C VAL A 59 4.09 -21.73 -12.56
N THR A 60 5.32 -21.51 -13.02
CA THR A 60 5.57 -21.25 -14.46
C THR A 60 6.92 -21.84 -14.85
N SER A 61 6.93 -23.09 -15.29
CA SER A 61 7.92 -23.68 -16.22
C SER A 61 7.39 -25.07 -16.57
N ALA A 62 6.60 -25.14 -17.64
CA ALA A 62 6.39 -26.35 -18.42
C ALA A 62 7.15 -26.15 -19.74
#